data_AF-A0A0Q9XYJ5-F1
#
_entry.id   AF-A0A0Q9XYJ5-F1
#
_cell.length_a   1.000
_cell.length_b   1.000
_cell.length_c   1.000
_cell.angle_alpha   90.00
_cell.angle_beta   90.00
_cell.angle_gamma   90.00
#
_symmetry.space_group_name_H-M   'P 1'
#
loop_
_entity.id
_entity.type
_entity.pdbx_description
1 polymer ?
#
loop_
_entity_poly.entity_id
_entity_poly.type
_entity_poly.pdbx_seq_one_letter_code
_entity_poly.pdbx_strand_id
1 'polypeptide(L)'
;MPHNATYSLLIIPPITNLETDAWQKIKQFIEAGGTVIANGLLPYERIDEEEEIFAEIKMTFGLASEAKINFWEGEQQDLLTYYTKGERNAIFIPCTADHPLQDRIQTLFKIVDQYLQEEIQFKVKNDAKSFLLQQRRYDDRTEIVFLSNQEGDPHQAKLYMKRKDIVITKLNVETGEEEPLLATWIDDHIDDHWCLELDFAPYQSQLIKISENQIENNESFQKSESTVWKINAEDNWDVMPLQANMLRLAEFDLQLPAHGEANCTVQAKTFIDQCEDLANKHSLPVQFKQTFGTPMNVKMAYPINVSYRATFKIEDTTFTLFTSNGSSRNSGET
;
A
#
# COMPACT_ATOMS: atom_id res chain seq x y z
N MET A 1 -7.51 21.69 11.11
CA MET A 1 -6.42 21.42 12.06
C MET A 1 -5.13 21.33 11.24
N PRO A 2 -4.08 22.09 11.55
CA PRO A 2 -2.78 21.90 10.87
C PRO A 2 -2.28 20.48 11.13
N HIS A 3 -1.72 19.85 10.10
CA HIS A 3 -1.06 18.55 10.23
C HIS A 3 0.18 18.73 11.11
N ASN A 4 0.19 18.14 12.30
CA ASN A 4 1.31 18.19 13.23
C ASN A 4 2.32 17.07 12.89
N ALA A 5 2.80 17.07 11.64
CA ALA A 5 3.82 16.14 11.18
C ALA A 5 5.19 16.63 11.66
N THR A 6 5.89 15.77 12.39
CA THR A 6 7.25 16.03 12.88
C THR A 6 8.18 15.04 12.24
N TYR A 7 9.31 15.52 11.73
CA TYR A 7 10.34 14.71 11.12
C TYR A 7 11.64 14.93 11.88
N SER A 8 12.36 13.85 12.19
CA SER A 8 13.70 13.89 12.78
C SER A 8 14.79 13.59 11.75
N LEU A 9 14.41 12.99 10.62
CA LEU A 9 15.31 12.54 9.57
C LEU A 9 14.72 12.87 8.19
N LEU A 10 15.56 13.43 7.31
CA LEU A 10 15.26 13.72 5.90
C LEU A 10 16.22 12.93 5.03
N ILE A 11 15.69 12.17 4.06
CA ILE A 11 16.48 11.47 3.05
C ILE A 11 16.34 12.25 1.73
N ILE A 12 17.47 12.73 1.21
CA ILE A 12 17.55 13.34 -0.11
C ILE A 12 17.94 12.23 -1.09
N PRO A 13 17.05 11.85 -2.03
CA PRO A 13 17.38 10.86 -3.06
C PRO A 13 18.42 11.44 -4.03
N PRO A 14 18.98 10.64 -4.95
CA PRO A 14 19.82 11.17 -6.01
C PRO A 14 19.05 12.23 -6.81
N ILE A 15 19.46 13.50 -6.69
CA ILE A 15 18.86 14.64 -7.39
C ILE A 15 19.94 15.42 -8.12
N THR A 16 19.63 15.89 -9.31
CA THR A 16 20.58 16.67 -10.12
C THR A 16 20.50 18.16 -9.78
N ASN A 17 19.36 18.65 -9.32
CA ASN A 17 19.11 20.06 -9.02
C ASN A 17 18.39 20.25 -7.69
N LEU A 18 18.51 21.44 -7.11
CA LEU A 18 17.83 21.87 -5.90
C LEU A 18 17.71 23.40 -5.91
N GLU A 19 16.50 23.91 -5.68
CA GLU A 19 16.24 25.35 -5.56
C GLU A 19 16.88 25.93 -4.29
N THR A 20 17.26 27.20 -4.36
CA THR A 20 17.91 27.93 -3.25
C THR A 20 17.03 27.93 -1.98
N ASP A 21 15.74 28.21 -2.13
CA ASP A 21 14.79 28.23 -1.02
C ASP A 21 14.65 26.85 -0.34
N ALA A 22 14.66 25.78 -1.13
CA ALA A 22 14.63 24.41 -0.62
C ALA A 22 15.91 24.10 0.19
N TRP A 23 17.07 24.54 -0.30
CA TRP A 23 18.32 24.41 0.43
C TRP A 23 18.32 25.17 1.76
N GLN A 24 17.79 26.41 1.81
CA GLN A 24 17.67 27.15 3.07
C GLN A 24 16.78 26.41 4.09
N LYS A 25 15.72 25.72 3.63
CA LYS A 25 14.88 24.90 4.51
C LYS A 25 15.60 23.68 5.05
N ILE A 26 16.42 23.02 4.24
CA ILE A 26 17.26 21.89 4.66
C ILE A 26 18.27 22.36 5.72
N LYS A 27 18.90 23.53 5.54
CA LYS A 27 19.80 24.11 6.54
C LYS A 27 19.08 24.40 7.85
N GLN A 28 17.90 25.04 7.81
CA GLN A 28 17.08 25.27 9.00
C GLN A 28 16.75 23.96 9.74
N PHE A 29 16.48 22.88 8.99
CA PHE A 29 16.22 21.56 9.57
C PHE A 29 17.46 20.97 10.27
N ILE A 30 18.63 21.03 9.63
CA ILE A 30 19.91 20.61 10.23
C ILE A 30 20.23 21.45 11.47
N GLU A 31 19.98 22.76 11.41
CA GLU A 31 20.20 23.69 12.50
C GLU A 31 19.30 23.42 13.72
N ALA A 32 18.08 22.95 13.47
CA ALA A 32 17.14 22.52 14.51
C ALA A 32 17.46 21.14 15.10
N GLY A 33 18.51 20.46 14.63
CA GLY A 33 18.96 19.15 15.12
C GLY A 33 18.48 17.96 14.29
N GLY A 34 17.76 18.21 13.19
CA GLY A 34 17.35 17.16 12.25
C GLY A 34 18.54 16.52 11.53
N THR A 35 18.39 15.25 11.17
CA THR A 35 19.40 14.48 10.43
C THR A 35 19.07 14.51 8.93
N VAL A 36 20.05 14.83 8.09
CA VAL A 36 19.87 14.84 6.63
C VAL A 36 20.82 13.85 6.00
N ILE A 37 20.28 12.88 5.28
CA ILE A 37 21.04 11.87 4.55
C ILE A 37 20.88 12.13 3.05
N ALA A 38 21.93 12.59 2.39
CA ALA A 38 22.01 12.60 0.94
C ALA A 38 22.48 11.24 0.44
N ASN A 39 21.63 10.56 -0.32
CA ASN A 39 21.88 9.20 -0.78
C ASN A 39 22.19 9.18 -2.28
N GLY A 40 23.47 9.05 -2.63
CA GLY A 40 23.97 8.85 -3.99
C GLY A 40 24.55 10.10 -4.65
N LEU A 41 23.70 11.06 -4.99
CA LEU A 41 24.08 12.24 -5.78
C LEU A 41 23.67 13.52 -5.05
N LEU A 42 24.60 14.48 -4.94
CA LEU A 42 24.29 15.85 -4.54
C LEU A 42 23.99 16.70 -5.78
N PRO A 43 23.12 17.72 -5.65
CA PRO A 43 22.82 18.66 -6.72
C PRO A 43 24.07 19.26 -7.38
N TYR A 44 24.03 19.41 -8.71
CA TYR A 44 25.06 20.08 -9.50
C TYR A 44 24.49 20.88 -10.69
N GLU A 45 23.25 20.64 -11.09
CA GLU A 45 22.55 21.37 -12.15
C GLU A 45 21.92 22.65 -11.59
N ARG A 46 22.15 23.75 -12.29
CA ARG A 46 21.58 25.06 -11.97
C ARG A 46 20.15 25.18 -12.48
N ILE A 47 19.29 25.70 -11.60
CA ILE A 47 17.94 26.17 -11.95
C ILE A 47 17.78 27.65 -11.58
N ASP A 48 18.51 28.12 -10.57
CA ASP A 48 18.54 29.52 -10.13
C ASP A 48 19.81 30.25 -10.61
N GLU A 49 19.79 31.59 -10.56
CA GLU A 49 20.92 32.46 -10.94
C GLU A 49 22.05 32.51 -9.89
N GLU A 50 21.83 31.98 -8.68
CA GLU A 50 22.81 32.02 -7.59
C GLU A 50 23.91 30.95 -7.74
N GLU A 51 25.17 31.39 -7.83
CA GLU A 51 26.30 30.52 -8.18
C GLU A 51 26.86 29.69 -7.02
N GLU A 52 26.65 30.12 -5.77
CA GLU A 52 27.44 29.68 -4.61
C GLU A 52 26.85 28.49 -3.85
N ILE A 53 25.60 28.10 -4.12
CA ILE A 53 24.88 27.11 -3.30
C ILE A 53 25.50 25.71 -3.36
N PHE A 54 26.03 25.28 -4.52
CA PHE A 54 26.55 23.91 -4.68
C PHE A 54 27.86 23.67 -3.93
N ALA A 55 28.70 24.70 -3.83
CA ALA A 55 29.90 24.65 -3.01
C ALA A 55 29.53 24.52 -1.53
N GLU A 56 28.55 25.31 -1.08
CA GLU A 56 28.01 25.23 0.28
C GLU A 56 27.40 23.85 0.59
N ILE A 57 26.59 23.29 -0.32
CA ILE A 57 26.00 21.95 -0.18
C ILE A 57 27.10 20.90 0.04
N LYS A 58 28.12 20.87 -0.83
CA LYS A 58 29.23 19.92 -0.71
C LYS A 58 29.94 20.03 0.64
N MET A 59 30.28 21.25 1.06
CA MET A 59 30.92 21.49 2.35
C MET A 59 30.05 21.03 3.51
N THR A 60 28.74 21.31 3.45
CA THR A 60 27.77 20.88 4.47
C THR A 60 27.75 19.37 4.62
N PHE A 61 27.93 18.61 3.54
CA PHE A 61 28.01 17.14 3.54
C PHE A 61 29.44 16.59 3.75
N GLY A 62 30.41 17.45 4.09
CA GLY A 62 31.77 17.05 4.44
C GLY A 62 32.69 16.84 3.24
N LEU A 63 32.32 17.35 2.07
CA LEU A 63 33.14 17.31 0.85
C LEU A 63 33.84 18.65 0.61
N ALA A 64 34.99 18.61 -0.07
CA ALA A 64 35.60 19.82 -0.61
C ALA A 64 34.70 20.46 -1.69
N SER A 65 34.74 21.78 -1.83
CA SER A 65 33.89 22.51 -2.79
C SER A 65 34.12 22.04 -4.25
N GLU A 66 35.35 21.69 -4.58
CA GLU A 66 35.77 21.20 -5.89
C GLU A 66 35.64 19.68 -6.05
N ALA A 67 35.16 18.96 -5.03
CA ALA A 67 35.01 17.51 -5.10
C ALA A 67 34.12 17.11 -6.28
N LYS A 68 34.59 16.15 -7.07
CA LYS A 68 33.81 15.53 -8.16
C LYS A 68 33.02 14.37 -7.60
N ILE A 69 31.72 14.35 -7.87
CA ILE A 69 30.83 13.25 -7.49
C ILE A 69 30.57 12.44 -8.75
N ASN A 70 31.18 11.27 -8.84
CA ASN A 70 31.11 10.42 -10.03
C ASN A 70 29.95 9.43 -9.92
N PHE A 71 28.71 9.93 -9.93
CA PHE A 71 27.53 9.07 -9.84
C PHE A 71 27.32 8.19 -11.10
N TRP A 72 27.57 8.73 -12.29
CA TRP A 72 27.30 8.04 -13.56
C TRP A 72 28.43 7.13 -14.05
N GLU A 73 29.68 7.48 -13.76
CA GLU A 73 30.88 6.83 -14.34
C GLU A 73 31.96 6.55 -13.27
N GLY A 74 31.56 6.46 -12.00
CA GLY A 74 32.48 6.22 -10.89
C GLY A 74 32.86 4.76 -10.71
N GLU A 75 34.04 4.52 -10.12
CA GLU A 75 34.38 3.21 -9.60
C GLU A 75 33.52 2.90 -8.36
N GLN A 76 33.03 1.67 -8.28
CA GLN A 76 32.27 1.23 -7.12
C GLN A 76 33.18 1.19 -5.88
N GLN A 77 32.83 1.99 -4.89
CA GLN A 77 33.44 1.95 -3.56
C GLN A 77 32.61 1.09 -2.61
N ASP A 78 33.24 0.60 -1.54
CA ASP A 78 32.54 -0.10 -0.47
C ASP A 78 31.70 0.89 0.36
N LEU A 79 30.38 0.85 0.13
CA LEU A 79 29.42 1.78 0.73
C LEU A 79 29.31 1.61 2.26
N LEU A 80 29.59 0.41 2.79
CA LEU A 80 29.43 0.14 4.23
C LEU A 80 30.48 0.86 5.09
N THR A 81 31.59 1.28 4.47
CA THR A 81 32.72 1.95 5.11
C THR A 81 32.96 3.36 4.59
N TYR A 82 32.40 3.71 3.42
CA TYR A 82 32.65 4.98 2.77
C TYR A 82 31.38 5.86 2.71
N TYR A 83 31.14 6.61 3.79
CA TYR A 83 30.22 7.74 3.83
C TYR A 83 30.91 8.94 4.48
N THR A 84 30.47 10.14 4.15
CA THR A 84 30.99 11.36 4.79
C THR A 84 29.97 11.91 5.79
N LYS A 85 30.48 12.35 6.93
CA LYS A 85 29.72 13.13 7.90
C LYS A 85 30.24 14.56 7.81
N GLY A 86 29.37 15.48 7.42
CA GLY A 86 29.68 16.90 7.33
C GLY A 86 29.27 17.64 8.58
N GLU A 87 28.67 18.81 8.40
CA GLU A 87 28.22 19.64 9.51
C GLU A 87 27.07 18.98 10.27
N ARG A 88 27.18 18.96 11.61
CA ARG A 88 26.15 18.39 12.51
C ARG A 88 25.73 16.97 12.10
N ASN A 89 24.48 16.79 11.68
CA ASN A 89 23.88 15.53 11.27
C ASN A 89 23.64 15.47 9.75
N ALA A 90 24.45 16.15 8.95
CA ALA A 90 24.48 16.02 7.50
C ALA A 90 25.40 14.85 7.08
N ILE A 91 24.84 13.88 6.38
CA ILE A 91 25.52 12.63 5.99
C ILE A 91 25.37 12.45 4.49
N PHE A 92 26.46 12.11 3.81
CA PHE A 92 26.43 11.78 2.40
C PHE A 92 26.93 10.36 2.17
N ILE A 93 26.09 9.57 1.49
CA ILE A 93 26.37 8.20 1.05
C ILE A 93 26.68 8.28 -0.45
N PRO A 94 27.95 8.40 -0.86
CA PRO A 94 28.30 8.39 -2.28
C PRO A 94 28.02 7.01 -2.87
N CYS A 95 27.21 6.94 -3.92
CA CYS A 95 27.08 5.72 -4.72
C CYS A 95 27.03 6.06 -6.20
N THR A 96 27.17 5.06 -7.05
CA THR A 96 27.03 5.15 -8.49
C THR A 96 25.68 4.58 -8.91
N ALA A 97 25.25 4.91 -10.13
CA ALA A 97 24.04 4.36 -10.73
C ALA A 97 24.06 2.81 -10.73
N ASP A 98 25.25 2.23 -10.95
CA ASP A 98 25.47 0.79 -11.10
C ASP A 98 25.70 0.04 -9.79
N HIS A 99 25.78 0.73 -8.63
CA HIS A 99 25.90 0.03 -7.35
C HIS A 99 24.71 -0.93 -7.13
N PRO A 100 24.96 -2.16 -6.63
CA PRO A 100 23.89 -3.09 -6.32
C PRO A 100 22.85 -2.47 -5.39
N LEU A 101 21.57 -2.64 -5.73
CA LEU A 101 20.48 -2.07 -4.94
C LEU A 101 20.51 -2.54 -3.48
N GLN A 102 20.91 -3.80 -3.24
CA GLN A 102 21.01 -4.36 -1.90
C GLN A 102 22.04 -3.61 -1.04
N ASP A 103 23.22 -3.31 -1.58
CA ASP A 103 24.28 -2.60 -0.85
C ASP A 103 23.87 -1.16 -0.52
N ARG A 104 23.19 -0.48 -1.47
CA ARG A 104 22.63 0.85 -1.25
C ARG A 104 21.59 0.85 -0.13
N ILE A 105 20.68 -0.13 -0.17
CA ILE A 105 19.64 -0.31 0.85
C ILE A 105 20.26 -0.61 2.22
N GLN A 106 21.21 -1.53 2.29
CA GLN A 106 21.85 -1.94 3.53
C GLN A 106 22.62 -0.78 4.18
N THR A 107 23.33 0.00 3.38
CA THR A 107 24.08 1.17 3.87
C THR A 107 23.15 2.26 4.37
N LEU A 108 22.09 2.57 3.61
CA LEU A 108 21.09 3.54 4.03
C LEU A 108 20.43 3.14 5.34
N PHE A 109 19.94 1.90 5.46
CA PHE A 109 19.30 1.43 6.69
C PHE A 109 20.26 1.40 7.88
N LYS A 110 21.51 0.94 7.68
CA LYS A 110 22.54 1.00 8.73
C LYS A 110 22.73 2.42 9.28
N ILE A 111 22.68 3.44 8.43
CA ILE A 111 22.81 4.84 8.86
C ILE A 111 21.49 5.30 9.49
N VAL A 112 20.33 5.02 8.89
CA VAL A 112 19.03 5.38 9.47
C VAL A 112 18.90 4.83 10.90
N ASP A 113 19.24 3.56 11.12
CA ASP A 113 19.18 2.89 12.44
C ASP A 113 20.09 3.54 13.49
N GLN A 114 21.13 4.28 13.10
CA GLN A 114 22.00 5.01 14.04
C GLN A 114 21.36 6.31 14.55
N TYR A 115 20.46 6.90 13.79
CA TYR A 115 19.88 8.22 14.07
C TYR A 115 18.39 8.15 14.42
N LEU A 116 17.71 7.06 14.05
CA LEU A 116 16.30 6.87 14.33
C LEU A 116 16.13 6.09 15.63
N GLN A 117 15.57 6.76 16.64
CA GLN A 117 15.17 6.10 17.88
C GLN A 117 13.75 5.58 17.74
N GLU A 118 13.62 4.33 17.28
CA GLU A 118 12.32 3.67 17.19
C GLU A 118 11.84 3.22 18.57
N GLU A 119 10.75 3.84 19.04
CA GLU A 119 10.07 3.39 20.25
C GLU A 119 9.26 2.11 20.03
N ILE A 120 8.85 1.85 18.78
CA ILE A 120 8.10 0.66 18.39
C ILE A 120 8.84 -0.04 17.27
N GLN A 121 9.14 -1.32 17.45
CA GLN A 121 9.79 -2.14 16.42
C GLN A 121 8.98 -3.40 16.15
N PHE A 122 8.79 -3.73 14.89
CA PHE A 122 8.07 -4.94 14.48
C PHE A 122 9.04 -5.90 13.78
N LYS A 123 9.14 -7.13 14.28
CA LYS A 123 9.97 -8.17 13.67
C LYS A 123 9.13 -9.40 13.35
N VAL A 124 9.27 -9.90 12.13
CA VAL A 124 8.59 -11.12 11.68
C VAL A 124 9.59 -12.27 11.73
N LYS A 125 9.13 -13.44 12.14
CA LYS A 125 9.97 -14.65 12.11
C LYS A 125 10.44 -14.91 10.67
N ASN A 126 11.75 -15.15 10.52
CA ASN A 126 12.43 -15.34 9.23
C ASN A 126 12.49 -14.09 8.32
N ASP A 127 12.26 -12.89 8.87
CA ASP A 127 12.32 -11.61 8.13
C ASP A 127 11.44 -11.60 6.87
N ALA A 128 10.27 -12.24 6.95
CA ALA A 128 9.30 -12.25 5.86
C ALA A 128 8.83 -10.81 5.54
N LYS A 129 8.82 -10.44 4.26
CA LYS A 129 8.46 -9.09 3.78
C LYS A 129 6.96 -8.93 3.50
N SER A 130 6.16 -9.76 4.14
CA SER A 130 4.74 -9.98 3.88
C SER A 130 3.83 -8.98 4.58
N PHE A 131 4.36 -8.00 5.30
CA PHE A 131 3.58 -7.15 6.20
C PHE A 131 3.50 -5.70 5.77
N LEU A 132 2.29 -5.15 5.86
CA LEU A 132 2.06 -3.72 5.92
C LEU A 132 1.98 -3.29 7.38
N LEU A 133 2.74 -2.25 7.74
CA LEU A 133 2.72 -1.63 9.06
C LEU A 133 2.35 -0.16 8.92
N GLN A 134 1.41 0.29 9.77
CA GLN A 134 1.09 1.70 9.91
C GLN A 134 0.99 2.07 11.39
N GLN A 135 1.73 3.10 11.79
CA GLN A 135 1.69 3.66 13.13
C GLN A 135 1.01 5.02 13.10
N ARG A 136 0.10 5.26 14.04
CA ARG A 136 -0.61 6.53 14.20
C ARG A 136 -0.68 6.92 15.66
N ARG A 137 -0.16 8.10 15.97
CA ARG A 137 -0.41 8.76 17.24
C ARG A 137 -1.84 9.30 17.24
N TYR A 138 -2.68 8.78 18.13
CA TYR A 138 -4.09 9.20 18.26
C TYR A 138 -4.19 10.48 19.10
N ASP A 139 -3.48 10.52 20.22
CA ASP A 139 -3.27 11.68 21.08
C ASP A 139 -1.87 11.61 21.72
N ASP A 140 -1.57 12.50 22.68
CA ASP A 140 -0.23 12.55 23.29
C ASP A 140 0.16 11.31 24.10
N ARG A 141 -0.79 10.41 24.42
CA ARG A 141 -0.58 9.23 25.28
C ARG A 141 -0.97 7.91 24.63
N THR A 142 -1.71 7.96 23.53
CA THR A 142 -2.22 6.78 22.82
C THR A 142 -1.68 6.71 21.41
N GLU A 143 -1.19 5.53 21.09
CA GLU A 143 -0.72 5.16 19.77
C GLU A 143 -1.40 3.91 19.26
N ILE A 144 -1.63 3.86 17.96
CA ILE A 144 -2.29 2.76 17.28
C ILE A 144 -1.34 2.22 16.22
N VAL A 145 -1.12 0.91 16.26
CA VAL A 145 -0.27 0.15 15.34
C VAL A 145 -1.17 -0.80 14.56
N PHE A 146 -1.33 -0.55 13.27
CA PHE A 146 -2.02 -1.44 12.35
C PHE A 146 -1.00 -2.34 11.65
N LEU A 147 -1.23 -3.64 11.73
CA LEU A 147 -0.39 -4.68 11.15
C LEU A 147 -1.25 -5.56 10.27
N SER A 148 -0.85 -5.79 9.03
CA SER A 148 -1.59 -6.67 8.12
C SER A 148 -0.64 -7.58 7.36
N ASN A 149 -0.84 -8.88 7.53
CA ASN A 149 -0.27 -9.89 6.65
C ASN A 149 -0.88 -9.72 5.25
N GLN A 150 -0.04 -9.64 4.21
CA GLN A 150 -0.42 -9.46 2.81
C GLN A 150 -0.31 -10.76 2.00
N GLU A 151 0.04 -11.87 2.66
CA GLU A 151 0.30 -13.14 1.99
C GLU A 151 -0.61 -14.27 2.48
N GLY A 152 -0.62 -15.35 1.70
CA GLY A 152 -1.44 -16.54 1.93
C GLY A 152 -0.92 -17.49 3.02
N ASP A 153 0.25 -17.21 3.59
CA ASP A 153 0.88 -18.03 4.62
C ASP A 153 0.69 -17.41 6.02
N PRO A 154 0.60 -18.23 7.09
CA PRO A 154 0.59 -17.73 8.46
C PRO A 154 1.98 -17.29 8.91
N HIS A 155 2.04 -16.26 9.76
CA HIS A 155 3.29 -15.71 10.27
C HIS A 155 3.26 -15.48 11.77
N GLN A 156 4.40 -15.71 12.42
CA GLN A 156 4.63 -15.30 13.80
C GLN A 156 5.48 -14.04 13.80
N ALA A 157 5.12 -13.08 14.63
CA ALA A 157 5.80 -11.81 14.72
C ALA A 157 5.89 -11.33 16.17
N LYS A 158 6.77 -10.35 16.40
CA LYS A 158 7.00 -9.72 17.69
C LYS A 158 6.95 -8.21 17.53
N LEU A 159 6.19 -7.56 18.39
CA LEU A 159 6.15 -6.11 18.52
C LEU A 159 6.90 -5.73 19.80
N TYR A 160 7.95 -4.91 19.64
CA TYR A 160 8.78 -4.41 20.72
C TYR A 160 8.44 -2.95 21.00
N MET A 161 8.29 -2.58 22.26
CA MET A 161 7.90 -1.23 22.67
C MET A 161 8.81 -0.73 23.80
N LYS A 162 9.56 0.34 23.55
CA LYS A 162 10.51 0.96 24.49
C LYS A 162 9.82 2.04 25.34
N ARG A 163 8.80 1.63 26.09
CA ARG A 163 8.02 2.52 26.97
C ARG A 163 7.77 1.86 28.31
N LYS A 164 7.85 2.64 29.38
CA LYS A 164 7.47 2.19 30.73
C LYS A 164 5.97 2.43 30.92
N ASP A 165 5.37 1.61 31.77
CA ASP A 165 3.99 1.80 32.25
C ASP A 165 2.97 1.96 31.11
N ILE A 166 2.85 0.96 30.23
CA ILE A 166 1.88 0.95 29.13
C ILE A 166 0.81 -0.13 29.31
N VAL A 167 -0.36 0.13 28.75
CA VAL A 167 -1.43 -0.84 28.55
C VAL A 167 -1.54 -1.12 27.05
N ILE A 168 -1.61 -2.41 26.70
CA ILE A 168 -1.68 -2.87 25.33
C ILE A 168 -3.02 -3.57 25.14
N THR A 169 -3.81 -3.11 24.18
CA THR A 169 -5.09 -3.74 23.81
C THR A 169 -5.13 -4.01 22.30
N LYS A 170 -5.86 -5.05 21.91
CA LYS A 170 -6.26 -5.31 20.53
C LYS A 170 -7.62 -4.68 20.30
N LEU A 171 -7.74 -3.84 19.30
CA LEU A 171 -9.02 -3.28 18.88
C LEU A 171 -9.63 -4.16 17.79
N ASN A 172 -10.85 -4.64 18.04
CA ASN A 172 -11.67 -5.28 17.04
C ASN A 172 -12.36 -4.19 16.19
N VAL A 173 -12.10 -4.16 14.89
CA VAL A 173 -12.62 -3.10 14.01
C VAL A 173 -14.09 -3.33 13.63
N GLU A 174 -14.56 -4.57 13.72
CA GLU A 174 -15.93 -4.96 13.42
C GLU A 174 -16.88 -4.68 14.59
N THR A 175 -16.44 -4.93 15.82
CA THR A 175 -17.27 -4.77 17.03
C THR A 175 -16.97 -3.49 17.80
N GLY A 176 -15.77 -2.92 17.62
CA GLY A 176 -15.25 -1.80 18.42
C GLY A 176 -14.79 -2.21 19.82
N GLU A 177 -14.78 -3.50 20.14
CA GLU A 177 -14.35 -4.00 21.44
C GLU A 177 -12.82 -4.00 21.56
N GLU A 178 -12.33 -3.75 22.78
CA GLU A 178 -10.91 -3.80 23.11
C GLU A 178 -10.62 -5.04 23.98
N GLU A 179 -9.66 -5.85 23.54
CA GLU A 179 -9.19 -7.02 24.28
C GLU A 179 -7.77 -6.74 24.83
N PRO A 180 -7.53 -6.87 26.15
CA PRO A 180 -6.20 -6.68 26.70
C PRO A 180 -5.23 -7.75 26.19
N LEU A 181 -4.03 -7.33 25.79
CA LEU A 181 -2.96 -8.22 25.37
C LEU A 181 -1.84 -8.28 26.41
N LEU A 182 -1.26 -9.47 26.56
CA LEU A 182 -0.13 -9.69 27.46
C LEU A 182 1.17 -9.51 26.67
N ALA A 183 2.01 -8.60 27.14
CA ALA A 183 3.39 -8.47 26.70
C ALA A 183 4.34 -8.87 27.83
N THR A 184 5.53 -9.33 27.47
CA THR A 184 6.60 -9.69 28.40
C THR A 184 7.58 -8.54 28.51
N TRP A 185 7.89 -8.10 29.73
CA TRP A 185 8.98 -7.14 29.98
C TRP A 185 10.33 -7.84 29.83
N ILE A 186 11.23 -7.25 29.05
CA ILE A 186 12.60 -7.72 28.85
C ILE A 186 13.54 -6.63 29.39
N ASP A 187 14.27 -6.96 30.46
CA ASP A 187 15.35 -6.16 31.04
C ASP A 187 16.67 -6.65 30.42
N ASP A 188 17.19 -5.89 29.45
CA ASP A 188 18.44 -6.22 28.74
C ASP A 188 19.61 -5.33 29.20
N HIS A 189 19.45 -4.59 30.32
CA HIS A 189 20.41 -3.62 30.90
C HIS A 189 20.89 -2.48 29.98
N ILE A 190 20.70 -2.60 28.67
CA ILE A 190 21.09 -1.67 27.61
C ILE A 190 19.84 -0.99 27.03
N ASP A 191 18.72 -1.70 26.95
CA ASP A 191 17.48 -1.19 26.34
C ASP A 191 16.25 -1.96 26.83
N ASP A 192 15.66 -1.53 27.95
CA ASP A 192 14.49 -2.19 28.52
C ASP A 192 13.25 -1.99 27.64
N HIS A 193 12.50 -3.07 27.36
CA HIS A 193 11.36 -2.99 26.47
C HIS A 193 10.30 -4.07 26.74
N TRP A 194 9.07 -3.79 26.31
CA TRP A 194 8.00 -4.79 26.23
C TRP A 194 8.10 -5.57 24.92
N CYS A 195 7.82 -6.87 24.97
CA CYS A 195 7.70 -7.75 23.81
C CYS A 195 6.31 -8.38 23.77
N LEU A 196 5.53 -8.07 22.74
CA LEU A 196 4.24 -8.67 22.45
C LEU A 196 4.39 -9.69 21.31
N GLU A 197 4.02 -10.94 21.57
CA GLU A 197 3.98 -11.99 20.54
C GLU A 197 2.65 -11.96 19.79
N LEU A 198 2.71 -12.00 18.46
CA LEU A 198 1.57 -11.92 17.57
C LEU A 198 1.60 -13.06 16.56
N ASP A 199 0.49 -13.77 16.42
CA ASP A 199 0.29 -14.77 15.38
C ASP A 199 -0.71 -14.22 14.35
N PHE A 200 -0.37 -14.31 13.07
CA PHE A 200 -1.19 -13.87 11.95
C PHE A 200 -1.59 -15.04 11.08
N ALA A 201 -2.89 -15.20 10.85
CA ALA A 201 -3.41 -16.05 9.80
C ALA A 201 -3.16 -15.40 8.41
N PRO A 202 -3.30 -16.17 7.31
CA PRO A 202 -3.26 -15.64 5.95
C PRO A 202 -4.17 -14.42 5.80
N TYR A 203 -3.62 -13.34 5.24
CA TYR A 203 -4.33 -12.05 5.02
C TYR A 203 -4.94 -11.40 6.28
N GLN A 204 -4.59 -11.86 7.48
CA GLN A 204 -5.14 -11.29 8.71
C GLN A 204 -4.53 -9.92 8.98
N SER A 205 -5.37 -9.02 9.52
CA SER A 205 -4.93 -7.78 10.12
C SER A 205 -5.21 -7.74 11.62
N GLN A 206 -4.40 -6.98 12.35
CA GLN A 206 -4.56 -6.69 13.76
C GLN A 206 -4.31 -5.21 14.01
N LEU A 207 -5.14 -4.62 14.87
CA LEU A 207 -5.03 -3.23 15.28
C LEU A 207 -4.68 -3.22 16.77
N ILE A 208 -3.47 -2.79 17.09
CA ILE A 208 -2.92 -2.79 18.45
C ILE A 208 -2.93 -1.35 18.95
N LYS A 209 -3.56 -1.12 20.10
CA LYS A 209 -3.59 0.17 20.79
C LYS A 209 -2.65 0.09 21.98
N ILE A 210 -1.77 1.08 22.08
CA ILE A 210 -0.78 1.23 23.15
C ILE A 210 -1.08 2.55 23.84
N SER A 211 -1.36 2.53 25.14
CA SER A 211 -1.68 3.73 25.92
C SER A 211 -0.84 3.78 27.19
N GLU A 212 -0.46 4.96 27.64
CA GLU A 212 0.13 5.13 28.98
C GLU A 212 -0.84 4.65 30.06
N ASN A 213 -0.34 3.82 30.98
CA ASN A 213 -1.11 3.28 32.08
C ASN A 213 -1.39 4.38 33.10
N GLN A 214 -2.65 4.60 33.46
CA GLN A 214 -3.01 5.64 34.42
C GLN A 214 -3.22 5.15 35.85
N ILE A 215 -3.38 3.86 36.15
CA ILE A 215 -3.59 3.36 37.53
C ILE A 215 -3.11 1.90 37.71
N GLU A 216 -2.42 1.64 38.82
CA GLU A 216 -2.07 0.31 39.36
C GLU A 216 -3.30 -0.59 39.51
N ASN A 217 -3.36 -1.70 38.78
CA ASN A 217 -3.93 -2.97 39.25
C ASN A 217 -3.55 -4.07 38.24
N ASN A 218 -2.52 -4.83 38.60
CA ASN A 218 -2.15 -6.07 37.93
C ASN A 218 -3.16 -7.15 38.30
N GLU A 219 -4.23 -7.27 37.52
CA GLU A 219 -4.88 -8.57 37.37
C GLU A 219 -4.15 -9.31 36.25
N SER A 220 -3.44 -10.38 36.62
CA SER A 220 -2.86 -11.31 35.66
C SER A 220 -4.01 -12.03 34.95
N PHE A 221 -4.34 -11.58 33.74
CA PHE A 221 -5.25 -12.34 32.89
C PHE A 221 -4.48 -13.48 32.23
N GLN A 222 -5.00 -14.70 32.35
CA GLN A 222 -4.47 -15.85 31.63
C GLN A 222 -4.89 -15.74 30.16
N LYS A 223 -3.93 -15.91 29.24
CA LYS A 223 -4.17 -16.10 27.81
C LYS A 223 -5.21 -17.22 27.65
N SER A 224 -6.42 -16.90 27.19
CA SER A 224 -7.39 -17.93 26.85
C SER A 224 -6.85 -18.73 25.68
N GLU A 225 -6.72 -20.05 25.84
CA GLU A 225 -6.35 -20.91 24.73
C GLU A 225 -7.38 -20.74 23.60
N SER A 226 -6.91 -20.29 22.44
CA SER A 226 -7.75 -20.19 21.26
C SER A 226 -8.05 -21.60 20.75
N THR A 227 -9.28 -22.06 20.94
CA THR A 227 -9.73 -23.35 20.41
C THR A 227 -9.75 -23.28 18.88
N VAL A 228 -8.83 -24.00 18.23
CA VAL A 228 -8.82 -24.13 16.77
C VAL A 228 -9.89 -25.14 16.36
N TRP A 229 -11.00 -24.65 15.82
CA TRP A 229 -12.01 -25.49 15.19
C TRP A 229 -11.58 -25.82 13.77
N LYS A 230 -11.25 -27.09 13.51
CA LYS A 230 -11.03 -27.60 12.16
C LYS A 230 -12.36 -28.10 11.60
N ILE A 231 -12.94 -27.33 10.70
CA ILE A 231 -14.13 -27.73 9.94
C ILE A 231 -13.65 -28.24 8.59
N ASN A 232 -13.95 -29.49 8.26
CA ASN A 232 -13.64 -30.04 6.95
C ASN A 232 -14.72 -29.61 5.94
N ALA A 233 -14.32 -28.87 4.91
CA ALA A 233 -15.24 -28.45 3.86
C ALA A 233 -15.85 -29.64 3.09
N GLU A 234 -15.21 -30.81 3.11
CA GLU A 234 -15.69 -32.04 2.47
C GLU A 234 -16.70 -32.85 3.32
N ASP A 235 -16.96 -32.44 4.57
CA ASP A 235 -17.94 -33.12 5.41
C ASP A 235 -19.37 -32.91 4.89
N ASN A 236 -20.34 -33.65 5.42
CA ASN A 236 -21.74 -33.48 5.06
C ASN A 236 -22.28 -32.17 5.65
N TRP A 237 -22.66 -31.23 4.77
CA TRP A 237 -23.28 -29.98 5.14
C TRP A 237 -24.79 -30.04 4.93
N ASP A 238 -25.56 -29.81 5.98
CA ASP A 238 -26.99 -29.52 5.85
C ASP A 238 -27.18 -28.05 5.49
N VAL A 239 -27.24 -27.78 4.20
CA VAL A 239 -27.50 -26.43 3.67
C VAL A 239 -28.98 -26.32 3.34
N MET A 240 -29.70 -25.48 4.08
CA MET A 240 -31.09 -25.14 3.77
C MET A 240 -31.22 -23.64 3.49
N PRO A 241 -31.85 -23.25 2.38
CA PRO A 241 -32.14 -21.84 2.14
C PRO A 241 -33.11 -21.34 3.22
N LEU A 242 -32.73 -20.28 3.95
CA LEU A 242 -33.57 -19.67 5.00
C LEU A 242 -34.88 -19.08 4.44
N GLN A 243 -34.89 -18.76 3.15
CA GLN A 243 -36.07 -18.37 2.38
C GLN A 243 -35.86 -18.71 0.91
N ALA A 244 -36.93 -18.71 0.11
CA ALA A 244 -36.84 -18.81 -1.35
C ALA A 244 -36.12 -17.58 -1.93
N ASN A 245 -34.79 -17.60 -1.90
CA ASN A 245 -33.93 -16.53 -2.38
C ASN A 245 -33.41 -16.91 -3.76
N MET A 246 -34.15 -16.51 -4.80
CA MET A 246 -33.65 -15.90 -6.02
C MET A 246 -34.73 -16.00 -7.08
N LEU A 247 -35.31 -14.86 -7.43
CA LEU A 247 -35.69 -14.66 -8.82
C LEU A 247 -34.39 -14.68 -9.63
N ARG A 248 -34.01 -15.84 -10.17
CA ARG A 248 -32.82 -15.96 -11.03
C ARG A 248 -33.20 -15.51 -12.44
N LEU A 249 -32.87 -14.26 -12.78
CA LEU A 249 -32.98 -13.73 -14.14
C LEU A 249 -31.73 -14.12 -14.93
N ALA A 250 -31.68 -15.38 -15.37
CA ALA A 250 -30.54 -15.92 -16.12
C ALA A 250 -30.60 -15.61 -17.62
N GLU A 251 -31.79 -15.35 -18.15
CA GLU A 251 -32.06 -15.18 -19.58
C GLU A 251 -32.81 -13.87 -19.83
N PHE A 252 -32.46 -13.21 -20.93
CA PHE A 252 -33.04 -11.96 -21.36
C PHE A 252 -33.34 -12.00 -22.85
N ASP A 253 -34.45 -11.40 -23.25
CA ASP A 253 -34.71 -11.05 -24.64
C ASP A 253 -33.93 -9.78 -24.97
N LEU A 254 -32.88 -9.92 -25.78
CA LEU A 254 -32.05 -8.85 -26.29
C LEU A 254 -32.57 -8.36 -27.65
N GLN A 255 -32.72 -7.05 -27.78
CA GLN A 255 -33.00 -6.38 -29.04
C GLN A 255 -31.78 -5.57 -29.50
N LEU A 256 -31.31 -5.84 -30.72
CA LEU A 256 -30.20 -5.15 -31.37
C LEU A 256 -30.71 -4.19 -32.47
N PRO A 257 -30.08 -3.01 -32.68
CA PRO A 257 -30.53 -2.04 -33.68
C PRO A 257 -30.55 -2.57 -35.11
N ALA A 258 -29.61 -3.46 -35.44
CA ALA A 258 -29.44 -4.00 -36.79
C ALA A 258 -30.57 -4.95 -37.22
N HIS A 259 -31.43 -5.39 -36.30
CA HIS A 259 -32.34 -6.51 -36.52
C HIS A 259 -33.84 -6.18 -36.48
N GLY A 260 -34.24 -4.92 -36.31
CA GLY A 260 -35.65 -4.50 -36.39
C GLY A 260 -36.63 -5.42 -35.65
N GLU A 261 -36.94 -5.15 -34.38
CA GLU A 261 -37.86 -5.94 -33.52
C GLU A 261 -37.54 -7.44 -33.32
N ALA A 262 -36.53 -8.03 -33.96
CA ALA A 262 -36.16 -9.41 -33.68
C ALA A 262 -35.51 -9.52 -32.29
N ASN A 263 -36.20 -10.20 -31.37
CA ASN A 263 -35.70 -10.53 -30.05
C ASN A 263 -34.85 -11.80 -30.11
N CYS A 264 -33.65 -11.76 -29.54
CA CYS A 264 -32.80 -12.94 -29.36
C CYS A 264 -32.61 -13.22 -27.87
N THR A 265 -32.83 -14.46 -27.45
CA THR A 265 -32.64 -14.85 -26.05
C THR A 265 -31.16 -15.02 -25.75
N VAL A 266 -30.66 -14.33 -24.71
CA VAL A 266 -29.25 -14.34 -24.30
C VAL A 266 -29.14 -14.61 -22.80
N GLN A 267 -28.03 -15.24 -22.40
CA GLN A 267 -27.72 -15.43 -20.98
C GLN A 267 -27.11 -14.16 -20.35
N ALA A 268 -27.20 -14.05 -19.03
CA ALA A 268 -26.55 -13.01 -18.22
C ALA A 268 -25.02 -13.19 -18.23
N LYS A 269 -24.35 -12.60 -19.23
CA LYS A 269 -22.90 -12.58 -19.43
C LYS A 269 -22.46 -11.27 -20.09
N THR A 270 -21.16 -11.09 -20.32
CA THR A 270 -20.66 -9.85 -20.93
C THR A 270 -21.21 -9.68 -22.36
N PHE A 271 -21.38 -8.44 -22.82
CA PHE A 271 -21.93 -8.16 -24.15
C PHE A 271 -21.09 -8.78 -25.28
N ILE A 272 -19.77 -8.87 -25.10
CA ILE A 272 -18.88 -9.48 -26.09
C ILE A 272 -19.11 -11.00 -26.19
N ASP A 273 -19.31 -11.68 -25.06
CA ASP A 273 -19.63 -13.11 -25.04
C ASP A 273 -21.02 -13.37 -25.63
N GLN A 274 -21.99 -12.46 -25.42
CA GLN A 274 -23.31 -12.54 -26.07
C GLN A 274 -23.18 -12.37 -27.59
N CYS A 275 -22.31 -11.45 -28.04
CA CYS A 275 -22.04 -11.24 -29.46
C CYS A 275 -21.37 -12.45 -30.10
N GLU A 276 -20.48 -13.15 -29.39
CA GLU A 276 -19.89 -14.42 -29.85
C GLU A 276 -20.97 -15.48 -30.13
N ASP A 277 -21.90 -15.69 -29.19
CA ASP A 277 -23.02 -16.63 -29.38
C ASP A 277 -23.90 -16.25 -30.58
N LEU A 278 -24.16 -14.95 -30.72
CA LEU A 278 -25.04 -14.41 -31.74
C LEU A 278 -24.39 -14.37 -33.11
N ALA A 279 -23.06 -14.27 -33.23
CA ALA A 279 -22.35 -14.12 -34.49
C ALA A 279 -22.64 -15.26 -35.49
N ASN A 280 -22.97 -16.45 -35.00
CA ASN A 280 -23.31 -17.62 -35.82
C ASN A 280 -24.74 -17.59 -36.37
N LYS A 281 -25.61 -16.75 -35.81
CA LYS A 281 -27.06 -16.77 -36.09
C LYS A 281 -27.61 -15.40 -36.51
N HIS A 282 -26.91 -14.32 -36.19
CA HIS A 282 -27.36 -12.95 -36.33
C HIS A 282 -26.20 -12.04 -36.77
N SER A 283 -26.49 -11.05 -37.60
CA SER A 283 -25.53 -10.03 -38.01
C SER A 283 -25.26 -9.04 -36.87
N LEU A 284 -23.99 -8.81 -36.53
CA LEU A 284 -23.63 -7.84 -35.49
C LEU A 284 -23.49 -6.42 -36.09
N PRO A 285 -23.84 -5.36 -35.34
CA PRO A 285 -23.64 -3.98 -35.78
C PRO A 285 -22.15 -3.60 -35.72
N VAL A 286 -21.44 -3.88 -36.81
CA VAL A 286 -20.01 -3.58 -36.99
C VAL A 286 -19.79 -2.38 -37.91
N GLN A 287 -18.74 -1.60 -37.64
CA GLN A 287 -18.24 -0.51 -38.45
C GLN A 287 -16.88 -0.89 -39.03
N PHE A 288 -16.69 -0.57 -40.32
CA PHE A 288 -15.43 -0.76 -41.02
C PHE A 288 -14.71 0.59 -41.14
N LYS A 289 -13.42 0.61 -40.79
CA LYS A 289 -12.56 1.79 -40.98
C LYS A 289 -11.32 1.38 -41.77
N GLN A 290 -11.05 2.09 -42.86
CA GLN A 290 -9.83 1.94 -43.64
C GLN A 290 -9.12 3.28 -43.73
N THR A 291 -7.88 3.32 -43.25
CA THR A 291 -6.95 4.40 -43.57
C THR A 291 -6.22 3.99 -44.86
N PHE A 292 -5.99 4.93 -45.78
CA PHE A 292 -5.38 4.63 -47.07
C PHE A 292 -4.08 3.82 -46.90
N GLY A 293 -3.99 2.66 -47.55
CA GLY A 293 -2.84 1.76 -47.46
C GLY A 293 -2.85 0.75 -46.30
N THR A 294 -3.85 0.76 -45.39
CA THR A 294 -3.98 -0.24 -44.32
C THR A 294 -5.07 -1.29 -44.63
N PRO A 295 -4.95 -2.51 -44.07
CA PRO A 295 -6.05 -3.48 -44.05
C PRO A 295 -7.31 -2.90 -43.39
N MET A 296 -8.49 -3.38 -43.82
CA MET A 296 -9.78 -2.98 -43.29
C MET A 296 -9.88 -3.39 -41.81
N ASN A 297 -10.11 -2.42 -40.92
CA ASN A 297 -10.31 -2.68 -39.49
C ASN A 297 -11.80 -2.81 -39.19
N VAL A 298 -12.21 -3.93 -38.57
CA VAL A 298 -13.60 -4.20 -38.18
C VAL A 298 -13.74 -3.96 -36.67
N LYS A 299 -14.64 -3.08 -36.27
CA LYS A 299 -14.98 -2.82 -34.86
C LYS A 299 -16.48 -2.84 -34.65
N MET A 300 -16.94 -3.03 -33.43
CA MET A 300 -18.34 -2.80 -33.07
C MET A 300 -18.67 -1.30 -33.23
N ALA A 301 -19.85 -1.01 -33.79
CA ALA A 301 -20.30 0.36 -34.09
C ALA A 301 -20.79 1.09 -32.83
N TYR A 302 -19.89 1.33 -31.86
CA TYR A 302 -20.22 2.06 -30.64
C TYR A 302 -20.53 3.54 -30.93
N PRO A 303 -21.48 4.17 -30.21
CA PRO A 303 -22.34 3.56 -29.19
C PRO A 303 -23.44 2.68 -29.80
N ILE A 304 -23.68 1.51 -29.21
CA ILE A 304 -24.77 0.59 -29.61
C ILE A 304 -25.88 0.70 -28.58
N ASN A 305 -27.10 0.99 -29.04
CA ASN A 305 -28.28 0.99 -28.19
C ASN A 305 -28.86 -0.43 -28.14
N VAL A 306 -28.91 -1.02 -26.96
CA VAL A 306 -29.47 -2.36 -26.76
C VAL A 306 -30.53 -2.33 -25.66
N SER A 307 -31.56 -3.15 -25.80
CA SER A 307 -32.56 -3.35 -24.75
C SER A 307 -32.60 -4.80 -24.31
N TYR A 308 -32.61 -5.03 -23.00
CA TYR A 308 -32.81 -6.34 -22.40
C TYR A 308 -34.17 -6.39 -21.71
N ARG A 309 -34.87 -7.50 -21.89
CA ARG A 309 -36.18 -7.73 -21.29
C ARG A 309 -36.23 -9.09 -20.62
N ALA A 310 -36.79 -9.14 -19.41
CA ALA A 310 -37.09 -10.40 -18.73
C ALA A 310 -38.51 -10.32 -18.14
N THR A 311 -39.25 -11.43 -18.21
CA THR A 311 -40.62 -11.52 -17.69
C THR A 311 -40.69 -12.55 -16.59
N PHE A 312 -41.33 -12.21 -15.48
CA PHE A 312 -41.50 -13.09 -14.32
C PHE A 312 -42.89 -12.94 -13.71
N LYS A 313 -43.29 -13.88 -12.87
CA LYS A 313 -44.61 -13.89 -12.22
C LYS A 313 -44.47 -13.71 -10.71
N ILE A 314 -45.34 -12.90 -10.12
CA ILE A 314 -45.56 -12.80 -8.67
C ILE A 314 -47.04 -13.08 -8.43
N GLU A 315 -47.37 -14.09 -7.63
CA GLU A 315 -48.74 -14.36 -7.12
C GLU A 315 -49.83 -14.19 -8.21
N ASP A 316 -49.67 -14.90 -9.34
CA ASP A 316 -50.53 -14.89 -10.53
C ASP A 316 -50.55 -13.62 -11.40
N THR A 317 -49.75 -12.62 -11.07
CA THR A 317 -49.55 -11.40 -11.88
C THR A 317 -48.24 -11.46 -12.65
N THR A 318 -48.27 -11.15 -13.95
CA THR A 318 -47.07 -11.13 -14.81
C THR A 318 -46.45 -9.73 -14.82
N PHE A 319 -45.16 -9.66 -14.51
CA PHE A 319 -44.36 -8.44 -14.54
C PHE A 319 -43.26 -8.55 -15.59
N THR A 320 -43.00 -7.46 -16.30
CA THR A 320 -41.92 -7.37 -17.29
C THR A 320 -40.93 -6.31 -16.85
N LEU A 321 -39.68 -6.70 -16.65
CA LEU A 321 -38.57 -5.80 -16.39
C LEU A 321 -37.95 -5.36 -17.72
N PHE A 322 -37.79 -4.05 -17.88
CA PHE A 322 -37.09 -3.43 -18.99
C PHE A 322 -35.82 -2.76 -18.48
N THR A 323 -34.68 -3.12 -19.05
CA THR A 323 -33.44 -2.37 -18.84
C THR A 323 -32.91 -1.87 -20.19
N SER A 324 -32.75 -0.55 -20.27
CA SER A 324 -32.08 0.12 -21.37
C SER A 324 -30.84 0.79 -20.81
N ASN A 325 -29.66 0.27 -21.13
CA ASN A 325 -28.42 0.95 -20.76
C ASN A 325 -28.11 2.03 -21.79
N GLY A 326 -28.03 3.27 -21.31
CA GLY A 326 -27.45 4.39 -22.02
C GLY A 326 -25.96 4.14 -22.28
N SER A 327 -25.56 4.35 -23.54
CA SER A 327 -24.19 4.59 -24.03
C SER A 327 -23.05 4.02 -23.17
N SER A 328 -22.53 2.84 -23.54
CA SER A 328 -21.19 2.44 -23.08
C SER A 328 -20.16 3.42 -23.68
N ARG A 329 -19.65 4.33 -22.85
CA ARG A 329 -18.43 5.08 -23.18
C ARG A 329 -17.26 4.13 -22.97
N ASN A 330 -16.52 3.91 -24.05
CA ASN A 330 -15.23 3.24 -24.03
C ASN A 330 -14.27 4.10 -23.19
N SER A 331 -13.98 3.72 -21.95
CA SER A 331 -12.78 4.20 -21.24
C SER A 331 -11.66 3.21 -21.54
N GLY A 332 -10.97 3.46 -22.64
CA GLY A 332 -9.82 2.70 -23.11
C GLY A 332 -8.81 3.61 -23.79
N GLU A 333 -8.10 4.37 -22.96
CA GLU A 333 -6.80 5.04 -23.16
C GLU A 333 -6.29 5.20 -21.70
N THR A 334 -5.17 4.64 -21.21
CA THR A 334 -3.86 4.21 -21.74
C THR A 334 -3.35 2.99 -20.98
#